data_AF-A0A8X8Y0R7-F1
#
_entry.id   AF-A0A8X8Y0R7-F1
#
_cell.length_a   1.000
_cell.length_b   1.000
_cell.length_c   1.000
_cell.angle_alpha   90.00
_cell.angle_beta   90.00
_cell.angle_gamma   90.00
#
_symmetry.space_group_name_H-M   'P 1'
#
loop_
_entity.id
_entity.type
_entity.pdbx_description
1 polymer ?
#
loop_
_entity_poly.entity_id
_entity_poly.type
_entity_poly.pdbx_seq_one_letter_code
_entity_poly.pdbx_strand_id
1 'polypeptide(L)'
;MAHLIRDGSSCRLAFSGAARSLSTAWWRHVEPAPKDPILGVTEAFLADPSPAKVSVGVAAYRDDNGKPVVLECVREAERRIAGNSNM
;
A
#
# COMPACT_ATOMS: atom_id res chain seq x y z
N MET A 1 -24.27 -54.06 -32.34
CA MET A 1 -24.06 -52.68 -31.85
C MET A 1 -22.78 -52.64 -31.03
N ALA A 2 -21.64 -52.70 -31.72
CA ALA A 2 -20.32 -52.49 -31.14
C ALA A 2 -19.84 -51.14 -31.66
N HIS A 3 -19.44 -50.25 -30.76
CA HIS A 3 -18.13 -49.60 -30.83
C HIS A 3 -17.95 -48.71 -29.61
N LEU A 4 -17.05 -49.15 -28.74
CA LEU A 4 -16.35 -48.30 -27.79
C LEU A 4 -15.35 -47.48 -28.62
N ILE A 5 -15.44 -46.15 -28.61
CA ILE A 5 -14.34 -45.28 -29.06
C ILE A 5 -13.83 -44.48 -27.85
N ARG A 6 -12.52 -44.57 -27.70
CA ARG A 6 -11.66 -43.99 -26.70
C ARG A 6 -11.15 -42.66 -27.24
N ASP A 7 -11.50 -41.54 -26.60
CA ASP A 7 -10.69 -40.31 -26.57
C ASP A 7 -10.55 -39.99 -25.08
N GLY A 8 -9.36 -39.92 -24.50
CA GLY A 8 -8.24 -39.15 -24.97
C GLY A 8 -8.21 -37.87 -24.15
N SER A 9 -7.27 -37.82 -23.21
CA SER A 9 -6.70 -36.60 -22.62
C SER A 9 -7.30 -36.05 -21.32
N SER A 10 -6.39 -36.03 -20.34
CA SER A 10 -6.28 -35.08 -19.23
C SER A 10 -7.10 -35.40 -17.98
N CYS A 11 -6.50 -36.22 -17.11
CA CYS A 11 -6.62 -36.08 -15.66
C CYS A 11 -6.28 -34.63 -15.28
N ARG A 12 -7.27 -33.75 -15.26
CA ARG A 12 -7.14 -32.50 -14.54
C ARG A 12 -7.21 -32.86 -13.07
N LEU A 13 -6.04 -32.93 -12.43
CA LEU A 13 -5.92 -32.70 -11.00
C LEU A 13 -6.52 -31.32 -10.76
N ALA A 14 -7.82 -31.28 -10.46
CA ALA A 14 -8.41 -30.13 -9.80
C ALA A 14 -7.71 -30.07 -8.46
N PHE A 15 -6.65 -29.26 -8.39
CA PHE A 15 -6.10 -28.82 -7.13
C PHE A 15 -7.26 -28.18 -6.38
N SER A 16 -7.89 -28.96 -5.50
CA SER A 16 -8.72 -28.47 -4.42
C SER A 16 -7.76 -27.78 -3.44
N GLY A 17 -7.22 -26.65 -3.89
CA GLY A 17 -6.66 -25.65 -3.01
C GLY A 17 -7.86 -25.11 -2.25
N ALA A 18 -8.17 -25.71 -1.11
CA ALA A 18 -9.04 -25.10 -0.12
C ALA A 18 -8.46 -23.71 0.13
N ALA A 19 -9.06 -22.69 -0.49
CA ALA A 19 -8.80 -21.31 -0.15
C ALA A 19 -9.10 -21.24 1.34
N ARG A 20 -8.05 -21.15 2.17
CA ARG A 20 -8.22 -20.91 3.59
C ARG A 20 -9.01 -19.62 3.70
N SER A 21 -10.28 -19.75 4.05
CA SER A 21 -11.13 -18.62 4.42
C SER A 21 -10.42 -17.93 5.58
N LEU A 22 -9.72 -16.84 5.29
CA LEU A 22 -9.15 -15.99 6.32
C LEU A 22 -10.33 -15.45 7.10
N SER A 23 -10.43 -15.84 8.36
CA SER A 23 -11.48 -15.44 9.28
C SER A 23 -11.38 -13.93 9.55
N THR A 24 -11.93 -13.13 8.63
CA THR A 24 -12.32 -11.74 8.89
C THR A 24 -13.30 -11.65 10.08
N ALA A 25 -13.91 -12.79 10.46
CA ALA A 25 -14.78 -12.99 11.60
C ALA A 25 -14.28 -12.41 12.94
N TRP A 26 -12.98 -12.52 13.23
CA TRP A 26 -12.43 -12.05 14.50
C TRP A 26 -12.55 -10.52 14.65
N TRP A 27 -12.40 -9.78 13.55
CA TRP A 27 -12.39 -8.32 13.54
C TRP A 27 -13.74 -7.69 13.18
N ARG A 28 -14.80 -8.49 12.95
CA ARG A 28 -16.12 -7.98 12.52
C ARG A 28 -16.78 -7.00 13.49
N HIS A 29 -16.39 -7.04 14.76
CA HIS A 29 -16.96 -6.22 15.83
C HIS A 29 -16.07 -5.02 16.19
N VAL A 30 -14.94 -4.84 15.49
CA VAL A 30 -14.07 -3.68 15.70
C VAL A 30 -14.55 -2.56 14.81
N GLU A 31 -15.19 -1.57 15.43
CA GLU A 31 -15.58 -0.34 14.76
C GLU A 31 -14.32 0.49 14.42
N PRO A 32 -14.26 1.10 13.22
CA PRO A 32 -13.18 1.99 12.86
C PRO A 32 -13.08 3.16 13.85
N ALA A 33 -11.84 3.50 14.23
CA ALA A 33 -11.61 4.69 15.04
C ALA A 33 -12.05 5.96 14.28
N PRO A 34 -12.57 6.99 14.97
CA PRO A 34 -12.82 8.28 14.36
C PRO A 34 -11.57 8.83 13.66
N LYS A 35 -11.74 9.44 12.49
CA LYS A 35 -10.63 10.07 11.76
C LYS A 35 -10.01 11.18 12.62
N ASP A 36 -8.68 11.24 12.65
CA ASP A 36 -7.96 12.29 13.35
C ASP A 36 -8.20 13.65 12.64
N PRO A 37 -8.68 14.68 13.37
CA PRO A 37 -8.88 16.01 12.82
C PRO A 37 -7.63 16.62 12.14
N ILE A 38 -6.42 16.29 12.59
CA ILE A 38 -5.17 16.80 12.00
C ILE A 38 -4.94 16.24 10.59
N LEU A 39 -5.36 14.98 10.36
CA LEU A 39 -5.27 14.33 9.06
C LEU A 39 -6.29 14.93 8.09
N GLY A 40 -7.46 15.35 8.59
CA GLY A 40 -8.49 16.02 7.79
C GLY A 40 -8.00 17.32 7.13
N VAL A 41 -7.12 18.08 7.79
CA VAL A 41 -6.53 19.31 7.21
C VAL A 41 -5.66 18.99 5.99
N THR A 42 -4.96 17.87 6.01
CA THR A 42 -4.13 17.43 4.89
C THR A 42 -5.00 16.90 3.74
N GLU A 43 -6.05 16.14 4.05
CA GLU A 43 -7.03 15.66 3.05
C GLU A 43 -7.70 16.85 2.32
N ALA A 44 -8.12 17.88 3.05
CA ALA A 44 -8.69 19.10 2.48
C ALA A 44 -7.67 19.88 1.62
N PHE A 45 -6.42 20.00 2.08
CA PHE A 45 -5.36 20.62 1.30
C PHE A 45 -5.07 19.88 -0.01
N LEU A 46 -5.10 18.55 0.00
CA LEU A 46 -4.89 17.75 -1.21
C LEU A 46 -6.07 17.87 -2.19
N ALA A 47 -7.30 17.96 -1.69
CA ALA A 47 -8.51 18.07 -2.50
C ALA A 47 -8.72 19.46 -3.15
N ASP A 48 -8.11 20.52 -2.62
CA ASP A 48 -8.25 21.88 -3.17
C ASP A 48 -7.53 22.02 -4.53
N PRO A 49 -8.20 22.43 -5.62
CA PRO A 49 -7.57 22.63 -6.94
C PRO A 49 -6.80 23.96 -7.06
N SER A 50 -6.87 24.85 -6.06
CA SER A 50 -6.25 26.17 -6.12
C SER A 50 -4.73 26.09 -6.32
N PRO A 51 -4.15 26.82 -7.30
CA PRO A 51 -2.72 26.82 -7.54
C PRO A 51 -1.93 27.61 -6.47
N ALA A 52 -2.60 28.41 -5.63
CA ALA A 52 -1.99 29.25 -4.60
C ALA A 52 -2.22 28.71 -3.17
N LYS A 53 -2.59 27.43 -3.03
CA LYS A 53 -2.85 26.81 -1.72
C LYS A 53 -1.56 26.62 -0.90
N VAL A 54 -1.63 26.87 0.41
CA VAL A 54 -0.52 26.70 1.34
C VAL A 54 -0.89 25.69 2.42
N SER A 55 -0.01 24.72 2.69
CA SER A 55 -0.22 23.70 3.71
C SER A 55 0.33 24.20 5.06
N VAL A 56 -0.56 24.46 6.02
CA VAL A 56 -0.19 24.89 7.39
C VAL A 56 -0.41 23.77 8.41
N GLY A 57 -1.04 22.65 8.00
CA GLY A 57 -1.36 21.54 8.91
C GLY A 57 -0.17 20.64 9.25
N VAL A 58 0.72 20.38 8.29
CA VAL A 58 1.88 19.50 8.49
C VAL A 58 3.12 20.35 8.75
N ALA A 59 3.67 20.25 9.96
CA ALA A 59 4.91 20.91 10.35
C ALA A 59 6.14 20.19 9.77
N ALA A 60 6.31 20.27 8.45
CA ALA A 60 7.45 19.71 7.73
C ALA A 60 8.19 20.80 6.95
N TYR A 61 9.53 20.76 6.99
CA TYR A 61 10.36 21.66 6.22
C TYR A 61 10.19 21.41 4.72
N ARG A 62 9.99 22.50 3.98
CA ARG A 62 9.82 22.49 2.53
C ARG A 62 10.80 23.44 1.87
N ASP A 63 11.15 23.15 0.63
CA ASP A 63 11.97 24.02 -0.22
C ASP A 63 11.12 25.17 -0.79
N ASP A 64 11.77 26.04 -1.58
CA ASP A 64 11.12 27.16 -2.26
C ASP A 64 10.01 26.73 -3.24
N ASN A 65 9.98 25.46 -3.63
CA ASN A 65 8.97 24.87 -4.51
C ASN A 65 7.87 24.13 -3.72
N GLY A 66 7.88 24.20 -2.38
CA GLY A 66 6.89 23.54 -1.52
C GLY A 66 7.06 22.02 -1.41
N LYS A 67 8.22 21.46 -1.80
CA LYS A 67 8.54 20.03 -1.69
C LYS A 67 9.27 19.71 -0.38
N PRO A 68 9.09 18.51 0.20
CA PRO A 68 9.84 18.11 1.39
C PRO A 68 11.36 18.12 1.16
N VAL A 69 12.10 18.69 2.12
CA VAL A 69 13.56 18.74 2.06
C VAL A 69 14.16 17.55 2.79
N VAL A 70 14.97 16.76 2.08
CA VAL A 70 15.86 15.77 2.69
C VAL A 70 17.25 16.41 2.85
N LEU A 71 17.79 16.37 4.06
CA LEU A 71 19.11 16.92 4.36
C LEU A 71 20.23 16.05 3.74
N GLU A 72 21.33 16.67 3.36
CA GLU A 72 22.43 15.95 2.70
C GLU A 72 23.10 14.91 3.61
N CYS A 73 23.18 15.20 4.92
CA CYS A 73 23.66 14.23 5.90
C CYS A 73 22.77 12.97 5.99
N VAL A 74 21.47 13.12 5.79
CA VAL A 74 20.52 11.99 5.78
C VAL A 74 20.72 11.16 4.51
N ARG A 75 20.88 11.79 3.34
CA ARG A 75 21.19 11.08 2.09
C ARG A 75 22.52 10.32 2.15
N GLU A 76 23.54 10.92 2.77
CA GLU A 76 24.83 10.28 3.00
C GLU A 76 24.68 9.04 3.91
N ALA A 77 23.92 9.15 5.00
CA ALA A 77 23.64 8.03 5.89
C ALA A 77 22.88 6.91 5.17
N GLU A 78 21.84 7.24 4.39
CA GLU A 78 21.10 6.28 3.56
C GLU A 78 22.03 5.54 2.58
N ARG A 79 22.94 6.25 1.90
CA ARG A 79 23.92 5.63 1.00
C ARG A 79 24.85 4.66 1.71
N ARG A 80 25.28 4.96 2.94
CA ARG A 80 26.10 4.06 3.76
C ARG A 80 25.33 2.83 4.22
N ILE A 81 24.08 2.99 4.62
CA ILE A 81 23.23 1.88 5.07
C ILE A 81 22.87 0.97 3.89
N ALA A 82 22.42 1.55 2.78
CA ALA A 82 22.03 0.81 1.58
C ALA A 82 23.23 0.18 0.85
N GLY A 83 24.41 0.81 0.91
CA GLY A 83 25.66 0.28 0.37
C GLY A 83 26.33 -0.77 1.25
N ASN A 84 25.88 -0.93 2.50
CA ASN A 84 26.39 -1.93 3.45
C ASN A 84 25.40 -3.12 3.58
N SER A 85 24.87 -3.59 2.46
CA SER A 85 24.25 -4.91 2.34
C SER A 85 25.34 -5.99 2.40
N ASN A 86 26.00 -6.10 3.55
CA ASN A 86 26.65 -7.35 3.97
C ASN A 86 25.54 -8.20 4.61
N MET A 87 24.86 -8.92 3.73
CA MET A 87 23.98 -10.04 4.05
C MET A 87 24.82 -11.33 4.00
#